data_AF-A0A9D6R4K9-F1
#
_entry.id   AF-A0A9D6R4K9-F1
#
_cell.length_a   1.000
_cell.length_b   1.000
_cell.length_c   1.000
_cell.angle_alpha   90.00
_cell.angle_beta   90.00
_cell.angle_gamma   90.00
#
_symmetry.space_group_name_H-M   'P 1'
#
loop_
_entity.id
_entity.type
_entity.pdbx_description
1 polymer ?
#
loop_
_entity_poly.entity_id
_entity_poly.type
_entity_poly.pdbx_seq_one_letter_code
_entity_poly.pdbx_strand_id
1 'polypeptide(L)'
;MARNTSPPQVFVGKLGDNGDDGQISVLTLPEKFEWLKQFTAGELVEFFGELFAALTRASASGDFAEVTDLIEAWQATAEINSDTTLTAEIEDGLREIATGNVVLLEDLQRELGDR
;
A
#
# COMPACT_ATOMS: atom_id res chain seq x y z
N MET A 1 -14.93 8.81 27.58
CA MET A 1 -14.87 9.16 26.15
C MET A 1 -14.70 7.86 25.38
N ALA A 2 -15.77 7.33 24.78
CA ALA A 2 -15.70 6.09 24.00
C ALA A 2 -15.05 6.42 22.64
N ARG A 3 -13.92 5.76 22.32
CA ARG A 3 -13.34 5.82 20.98
C ARG A 3 -14.35 5.19 20.02
N ASN A 4 -14.73 5.91 18.98
CA ASN A 4 -15.64 5.45 17.95
C ASN A 4 -14.92 4.35 17.14
N THR A 5 -15.08 3.09 17.55
CA THR A 5 -14.49 1.91 16.89
C THR A 5 -15.39 1.44 15.76
N SER A 6 -15.58 2.27 14.74
CA SER A 6 -16.15 1.77 13.49
C SER A 6 -15.10 0.87 12.81
N PRO A 7 -15.45 -0.37 12.44
CA PRO A 7 -14.52 -1.24 11.75
C PRO A 7 -14.14 -0.65 10.39
N PRO A 8 -12.93 -0.94 9.87
CA PRO A 8 -12.54 -0.55 8.51
C PRO A 8 -13.57 -0.94 7.46
N GLN A 9 -13.82 -0.03 6.52
CA GLN A 9 -14.79 -0.22 5.44
C GLN A 9 -14.06 -0.07 4.10
N VAL A 10 -14.35 -0.98 3.17
CA VAL A 10 -13.95 -0.84 1.76
C VAL A 10 -15.17 -0.57 0.91
N PHE A 11 -15.01 0.37 -0.02
CA PHE A 11 -16.02 0.73 -1.00
C PHE A 11 -15.77 -0.09 -2.27
N VAL A 12 -16.66 -1.04 -2.55
CA VAL A 12 -16.65 -1.76 -3.83
C VAL A 12 -17.76 -1.17 -4.69
N GLY A 13 -17.37 -0.49 -5.77
CA GLY A 13 -18.29 0.09 -6.74
C GLY A 13 -18.40 -0.78 -8.00
N LYS A 14 -19.62 -1.17 -8.37
CA LYS A 14 -19.92 -1.59 -9.74
C LYS A 14 -20.25 -0.34 -10.54
N LEU A 15 -19.43 0.00 -11.52
CA LEU A 15 -19.80 1.02 -12.51
C LEU A 15 -20.92 0.43 -13.38
N GLY A 16 -22.11 1.00 -13.32
CA GLY A 16 -23.21 0.63 -14.20
C GLY A 16 -22.87 1.03 -15.63
N ASP A 17 -23.23 0.18 -16.60
CA ASP A 17 -23.09 0.49 -18.02
C ASP A 17 -24.48 0.56 -18.66
N ASN A 18 -24.66 1.47 -19.62
CA ASN A 18 -25.93 1.72 -20.33
C ASN A 18 -27.18 1.96 -19.45
N GLY A 19 -27.10 2.91 -18.51
CA GLY A 19 -28.27 3.44 -17.79
C GLY A 19 -28.70 2.65 -16.55
N ASP A 20 -27.88 1.71 -16.10
CA ASP A 20 -28.01 1.07 -14.78
C ASP A 20 -27.34 1.96 -13.72
N ASP A 21 -28.02 2.22 -12.60
CA ASP A 21 -27.42 2.99 -11.50
C ASP A 21 -26.24 2.18 -10.92
N GLY A 22 -25.03 2.74 -10.99
CA GLY A 22 -23.86 2.11 -10.40
C GLY A 22 -24.07 1.84 -8.92
N GLN A 23 -23.70 0.63 -8.47
CA GLN A 23 -23.92 0.22 -7.08
C GLN A 23 -22.63 0.36 -6.29
N ILE A 24 -22.63 1.21 -5.26
CA ILE A 24 -21.54 1.29 -4.28
C ILE A 24 -21.95 0.48 -3.05
N SER A 25 -21.25 -0.62 -2.79
CA SER A 25 -21.43 -1.41 -1.58
C SER A 25 -20.30 -1.12 -0.60
N VAL A 26 -20.68 -0.78 0.63
CA VAL A 26 -19.75 -0.64 1.74
C VAL A 26 -19.63 -2.00 2.40
N LEU A 27 -18.48 -2.64 2.25
CA LEU A 27 -18.19 -3.92 2.90
C LEU A 27 -17.31 -3.66 4.11
N THR A 28 -17.70 -4.20 5.26
CA THR A 28 -16.79 -4.30 6.40
C THR A 28 -15.63 -5.16 5.98
N LEU A 29 -14.42 -4.62 6.10
CA LEU A 29 -13.22 -5.32 5.70
C LEU A 29 -13.04 -6.54 6.60
N PRO A 30 -12.99 -7.77 6.06
CA PRO A 30 -12.71 -8.95 6.86
C PRO A 30 -11.36 -8.79 7.58
N GLU A 31 -11.23 -9.34 8.80
CA GLU A 31 -10.03 -9.20 9.63
C GLU A 31 -8.74 -9.61 8.89
N LYS A 32 -8.81 -10.64 8.05
CA LYS A 32 -7.70 -11.09 7.19
C LYS A 32 -7.18 -10.04 6.18
N PHE A 33 -7.92 -8.96 5.97
CA PHE A 33 -7.58 -7.86 5.08
C PHE A 33 -7.28 -6.56 5.82
N GLU A 34 -7.24 -6.55 7.16
CA GLU A 34 -6.94 -5.35 7.97
C GLU A 34 -5.69 -4.58 7.53
N TRP A 35 -4.68 -5.28 6.99
CA TRP A 35 -3.45 -4.72 6.46
C TRP A 35 -3.67 -3.73 5.30
N LEU A 36 -4.80 -3.80 4.58
CA LEU A 36 -5.13 -2.85 3.52
C LEU A 36 -5.32 -1.42 4.03
N LYS A 37 -5.53 -1.21 5.34
CA LYS A 37 -5.63 0.13 5.94
C LYS A 37 -4.35 0.96 5.80
N GLN A 38 -3.21 0.31 5.55
CA GLN A 38 -1.90 0.97 5.46
C GLN A 38 -1.65 1.62 4.09
N PHE A 39 -2.61 1.53 3.18
CA PHE A 39 -2.49 2.05 1.83
C PHE A 39 -3.37 3.27 1.59
N THR A 40 -2.87 4.16 0.74
CA THR A 40 -3.64 5.26 0.15
C THR A 40 -4.69 4.74 -0.82
N ALA A 41 -5.64 5.59 -1.18
CA ALA A 41 -6.65 5.24 -2.18
C ALA A 41 -6.04 4.87 -3.55
N GLY A 42 -4.90 5.47 -3.93
CA GLY A 42 -4.20 5.16 -5.18
C GLY A 42 -3.61 3.75 -5.17
N GLU A 43 -2.89 3.41 -4.10
CA GLU A 43 -2.30 2.07 -3.92
C GLU A 43 -3.38 0.98 -3.80
N LEU A 44 -4.51 1.28 -3.16
CA LEU A 44 -5.64 0.35 -3.14
C LEU A 44 -6.21 0.07 -4.54
N VAL A 45 -6.31 1.10 -5.39
CA VAL A 45 -6.75 0.92 -6.79
C VAL A 45 -5.76 0.07 -7.57
N GLU A 46 -4.46 0.28 -7.37
CA GLU A 46 -3.40 -0.52 -7.97
C GLU A 46 -3.47 -1.99 -7.52
N PHE A 47 -3.51 -2.23 -6.21
CA PHE A 47 -3.67 -3.55 -5.62
C PHE A 47 -4.89 -4.29 -6.19
N PHE A 48 -6.07 -3.66 -6.21
CA PHE A 48 -7.26 -4.31 -6.75
C PHE A 48 -7.15 -4.57 -8.25
N GLY A 49 -6.54 -3.66 -9.01
CA GLY A 49 -6.26 -3.84 -10.43
C GLY A 49 -5.39 -5.07 -10.71
N GLU A 50 -4.29 -5.21 -9.97
CA GLU A 50 -3.40 -6.37 -10.06
C GLU A 50 -4.09 -7.66 -9.61
N LEU A 51 -4.86 -7.60 -8.52
CA LEU A 51 -5.61 -8.75 -8.00
C LEU A 51 -6.65 -9.24 -9.00
N PHE A 52 -7.41 -8.35 -9.64
CA PHE A 52 -8.36 -8.73 -10.68
C PHE A 52 -7.66 -9.34 -11.90
N ALA A 53 -6.52 -8.80 -12.31
CA ALA A 53 -5.75 -9.35 -13.42
C ALA A 53 -5.19 -10.75 -13.11
N ALA A 54 -4.66 -10.96 -11.90
CA ALA A 54 -4.18 -12.25 -11.43
C ALA A 54 -5.32 -13.27 -11.31
N LEU A 55 -6.45 -12.90 -10.71
CA LEU A 55 -7.64 -13.74 -10.63
C LEU A 55 -8.19 -14.12 -12.01
N THR A 56 -8.18 -13.19 -12.96
CA THR A 56 -8.65 -13.48 -14.33
C THR A 56 -7.76 -14.54 -14.98
N ARG A 57 -6.44 -14.42 -14.84
CA ARG A 57 -5.48 -15.39 -15.37
C ARG A 57 -5.60 -16.75 -14.67
N ALA A 58 -5.68 -16.73 -13.34
CA ALA A 58 -5.91 -17.92 -12.51
C ALA A 58 -7.22 -18.62 -12.83
N SER A 59 -8.29 -17.88 -13.14
CA SER A 59 -9.58 -18.46 -13.52
C SER A 59 -9.51 -19.23 -14.85
N ALA A 60 -8.63 -18.78 -15.76
CA ALA A 60 -8.42 -19.41 -17.05
C ALA A 60 -7.46 -20.61 -16.98
N SER A 61 -6.44 -20.57 -16.12
CA SER A 61 -5.44 -21.64 -15.96
C SER A 61 -5.77 -22.66 -14.88
N GLY A 62 -6.61 -22.29 -13.90
CA GLY A 62 -6.84 -23.03 -12.66
C GLY A 62 -5.71 -22.87 -11.62
N ASP A 63 -4.67 -22.09 -11.93
CA ASP A 63 -3.50 -21.89 -11.08
C ASP A 63 -3.61 -20.57 -10.31
N PHE A 64 -3.67 -20.68 -8.98
CA PHE A 64 -3.83 -19.55 -8.07
C PHE A 64 -2.53 -19.14 -7.37
N ALA A 65 -1.39 -19.77 -7.68
CA ALA A 65 -0.11 -19.44 -7.06
C ALA A 65 0.22 -17.95 -7.20
N GLU A 66 0.03 -17.39 -8.40
CA GLU A 66 0.26 -15.97 -8.65
C GLU A 66 -0.61 -15.05 -7.78
N VAL A 67 -1.87 -15.44 -7.51
CA VAL A 67 -2.77 -14.66 -6.65
C VAL A 67 -2.28 -14.66 -5.21
N THR A 68 -1.77 -15.81 -4.74
CA THR A 68 -1.18 -15.93 -3.41
C THR A 68 0.08 -15.09 -3.29
N ASP A 69 1.01 -15.22 -4.24
CA ASP A 69 2.27 -14.46 -4.25
C ASP A 69 2.01 -12.95 -4.26
N LEU A 70 1.01 -12.50 -5.04
CA LEU A 70 0.59 -11.11 -5.08
C LEU A 70 0.09 -10.62 -3.71
N ILE A 71 -0.79 -11.38 -3.05
CA ILE A 71 -1.32 -11.00 -1.74
C ILE A 71 -0.20 -10.92 -0.71
N GLU A 72 0.74 -11.86 -0.72
CA GLU A 72 1.89 -11.88 0.20
C GLU A 72 2.81 -10.68 -0.03
N ALA A 73 3.10 -10.33 -1.29
CA ALA A 73 3.91 -9.17 -1.62
C ALA A 73 3.27 -7.86 -1.11
N TRP A 74 1.97 -7.68 -1.31
CA TRP A 74 1.26 -6.49 -0.83
C TRP A 74 1.12 -6.48 0.70
N GLN A 75 1.01 -7.63 1.36
CA GLN A 75 1.08 -7.71 2.82
C GLN A 75 2.43 -7.25 3.36
N ALA A 76 3.54 -7.65 2.72
CA ALA A 76 4.87 -7.20 3.11
C ALA A 76 5.02 -5.67 2.95
N THR A 77 4.48 -5.09 1.86
CA THR A 77 4.45 -3.63 1.69
C THR A 77 3.63 -2.96 2.80
N ALA A 78 2.49 -3.54 3.19
CA ALA A 78 1.68 -3.01 4.28
C ALA A 78 2.40 -3.05 5.63
N GLU A 79 3.19 -4.09 5.88
CA GLU A 79 4.02 -4.21 7.09
C GLU A 79 5.04 -3.06 7.15
N ILE A 80 5.74 -2.78 6.04
CA ILE A 80 6.66 -1.66 5.91
C ILE A 80 5.94 -0.32 6.18
N ASN A 81 4.79 -0.10 5.53
CA ASN A 81 4.01 1.13 5.71
C ASN A 81 3.47 1.31 7.14
N SER A 82 3.24 0.20 7.85
CA SER A 82 2.77 0.22 9.23
C SER A 82 3.85 0.63 10.24
N ASP A 83 5.14 0.52 9.88
CA ASP A 83 6.23 1.01 10.70
C ASP A 83 6.38 2.53 10.55
N THR A 84 5.59 3.25 11.35
CA THR A 84 5.59 4.72 11.41
C THR A 84 6.97 5.33 11.70
N THR A 85 7.90 4.57 12.28
CA THR A 85 9.28 5.03 12.52
C THR A 85 10.05 5.05 11.21
N LEU A 86 9.95 3.97 10.43
CA LEU A 86 10.61 3.83 9.14
C LEU A 86 10.06 4.85 8.13
N THR A 87 8.74 5.06 8.12
CA THR A 87 8.08 6.05 7.25
C THR A 87 8.53 7.48 7.59
N ALA A 88 8.67 7.81 8.88
CA ALA A 88 9.18 9.12 9.30
C ALA A 88 10.66 9.32 8.94
N GLU A 89 11.50 8.28 9.09
CA GLU A 89 12.91 8.32 8.69
C GLU A 89 13.09 8.48 7.17
N ILE A 90 12.25 7.82 6.37
CA ILE A 90 12.26 7.97 4.91
C ILE A 90 11.79 9.37 4.50
N GLU A 91 10.73 9.89 5.10
CA GLU A 91 10.25 11.25 4.82
C GLU A 91 11.28 12.31 5.21
N ASP A 92 11.93 12.18 6.36
CA ASP A 92 12.99 13.09 6.79
C ASP A 92 14.23 12.97 5.88
N GLY A 93 14.63 11.75 5.49
CA GLY A 93 15.72 11.56 4.53
C GLY A 93 15.41 12.17 3.15
N LEU A 94 14.19 12.00 2.64
CA LEU A 94 13.75 12.63 1.39
C LEU A 94 13.69 14.16 1.51
N ARG A 95 13.30 14.69 2.68
CA ARG A 95 13.28 16.13 2.96
C ARG A 95 14.68 16.72 3.04
N GLU A 96 15.63 16.03 3.65
CA GLU A 96 17.06 16.43 3.67
C GLU A 96 17.65 16.44 2.26
N ILE A 97 17.32 15.45 1.43
CA ILE A 97 17.70 15.41 0.01
C ILE A 97 17.10 16.58 -0.77
N ALA A 98 15.79 16.85 -0.60
CA ALA A 98 15.09 17.91 -1.30
C ALA A 98 15.52 19.33 -0.86
N THR A 99 15.97 19.49 0.39
CA THR A 99 16.49 20.75 0.92
C THR A 99 17.98 20.95 0.64
N GLY A 100 18.64 19.99 -0.02
CA GLY A 100 20.05 20.07 -0.40
C GLY A 100 21.03 19.81 0.75
N ASN A 101 20.54 19.29 1.88
CA ASN A 101 21.34 18.95 3.06
C ASN A 101 21.92 17.54 2.95
N VAL A 102 22.41 17.17 1.75
CA VAL A 102 23.03 15.88 1.50
C VAL A 102 24.53 16.02 1.76
N VAL A 103 25.04 15.40 2.81
CA VAL A 103 26.48 15.21 2.95
C VAL A 103 26.86 14.10 1.97
N LEU A 104 27.59 14.44 0.92
CA LEU A 104 28.14 13.45 0.01
C LEU A 104 29.07 12.54 0.80
N LEU A 105 28.97 11.22 0.58
CA LEU A 105 29.78 10.22 1.26
C LEU A 105 31.30 10.52 1.14
N GLU A 106 31.69 11.17 0.05
CA GLU A 106 33.05 11.65 -0.22
C GLU A 106 33.52 12.76 0.73
N ASP A 107 32.63 13.65 1.15
CA ASP A 107 32.94 14.74 2.09
C ASP A 107 33.01 14.20 3.53
N LEU A 108 32.17 13.22 3.87
CA LEU A 108 32.18 12.54 5.16
C LEU A 108 33.43 11.66 5.34
N GLN A 109 33.91 11.02 4.26
CA GLN A 109 35.18 10.30 4.24
C GLN A 109 36.39 11.24 4.37
N ARG A 110 36.31 12.46 3.83
CA ARG A 110 37.36 13.47 3.95
C ARG A 110 37.47 14.00 5.38
N GLU A 111 36.36 14.27 6.06
CA GLU A 111 36.35 14.73 7.46
C GLU A 111 36.81 13.65 8.46
N LEU A 112 36.54 12.38 8.17
CA LEU A 112 36.99 11.26 9.02
C LEU A 112 38.45 10.86 8.76
N GLY A 113 39.01 11.16 7.58
CA GLY A 113 40.41 10.91 7.24
C GLY A 113 41.40 11.95 7.76
N ASP A 114 40.93 13.16 8.11
CA ASP A 114 41.74 14.27 8.64
C ASP A 114 41.78 14.34 10.19
N ARG A 115 41.26 13.33 10.90
CA ARG A 115 41.37 13.17 12.37
C ARG A 115 42.37 12.08 12.74
#